data_AF-A0A0E3KTD9-F1
#
_entry.id   AF-A0A0E3KTD9-F1
#
_cell.length_a   1.000
_cell.length_b   1.000
_cell.length_c   1.000
_cell.angle_alpha   90.00
_cell.angle_beta   90.00
_cell.angle_gamma   90.00
#
_symmetry.space_group_name_H-M   'P 1'
#
loop_
_entity.id
_entity.type
_entity.pdbx_description
1 polymer ?
#
loop_
_entity_poly.entity_id
_entity_poly.type
_entity_poly.pdbx_seq_one_letter_code
_entity_poly.pdbx_strand_id
1 'polypeptide(L)' 'MESLSQEGTTTVVKYTLVDTGQTACYDDEGNEMECPESGETFYGQNAQFTGNLFSYTDNGDRTVTDEVTGLMW' A
#
# COMPACT_ATOMS: atom_id res chain seq x y z
N MET A 1 -28.50 34.68 -21.14
CA MET A 1 -28.39 33.26 -20.75
C MET A 1 -27.09 33.12 -19.99
N GLU A 2 -27.17 33.21 -18.67
CA GLU A 2 -26.01 33.04 -17.80
C GLU A 2 -25.64 31.55 -17.80
N SER A 3 -24.42 31.26 -18.24
CA SER A 3 -23.83 29.92 -18.22
C SER A 3 -23.33 29.67 -16.79
N LEU A 4 -23.92 28.71 -16.11
CA LEU A 4 -23.44 28.22 -14.81
C LEU A 4 -22.28 27.25 -15.06
N SER A 5 -21.05 27.66 -14.75
CA SER A 5 -19.91 26.76 -14.60
C SER A 5 -20.09 25.96 -13.30
N GLN A 6 -20.21 24.64 -13.42
CA GLN A 6 -20.27 23.75 -12.27
C GLN A 6 -18.84 23.35 -11.89
N GLU A 7 -18.32 23.94 -10.82
CA GLU A 7 -17.01 23.59 -10.25
C GLU A 7 -17.14 22.24 -9.50
N GLY A 8 -16.62 21.17 -10.10
CA GLY A 8 -16.59 19.84 -9.47
C GLY A 8 -15.59 19.82 -8.31
N THR A 9 -16.07 19.63 -7.08
CA THR A 9 -15.21 19.48 -5.90
C THR A 9 -14.49 18.13 -5.97
N THR A 10 -13.16 18.13 -6.11
CA THR A 10 -12.37 16.90 -6.09
C THR A 10 -12.24 16.42 -4.65
N THR A 11 -12.85 15.27 -4.33
CA THR A 11 -12.68 14.64 -3.02
C THR A 11 -11.36 13.87 -3.01
N VAL A 12 -10.42 14.30 -2.17
CA VAL A 12 -9.18 13.54 -1.94
C VAL A 12 -9.49 12.40 -0.98
N VAL A 13 -9.57 11.18 -1.52
CA VAL A 13 -9.68 9.97 -0.72
C VAL A 13 -8.28 9.59 -0.24
N LYS A 14 -8.08 9.50 1.08
CA LYS A 14 -6.86 8.97 1.68
C LYS A 14 -7.05 7.48 1.93
N TYR A 15 -6.07 6.68 1.54
CA TYR A 15 -6.01 5.26 1.86
C TYR A 15 -4.70 4.96 2.58
N THR A 16 -4.77 4.08 3.57
CA THR A 16 -3.59 3.54 4.24
C THR A 16 -3.03 2.40 3.40
N LEU A 17 -1.71 2.35 3.23
CA LEU A 17 -1.05 1.22 2.58
C LEU A 17 -0.56 0.26 3.65
N VAL A 18 -0.97 -0.99 3.55
CA VAL A 18 -0.46 -2.10 4.38
C VAL A 18 0.87 -2.60 3.80
N ASP A 19 1.75 -3.01 4.69
CA ASP A 19 3.03 -3.64 4.36
C ASP A 19 2.78 -5.01 3.69
N THR A 20 3.59 -5.37 2.70
CA THR A 20 3.50 -6.69 2.04
C THR A 20 4.13 -7.81 2.86
N GLY A 21 4.92 -7.47 3.88
CA GLY A 21 5.72 -8.42 4.66
C GLY A 21 7.01 -8.86 3.98
N GLN A 22 7.34 -8.31 2.81
CA GLN A 22 8.64 -8.52 2.19
C GLN A 22 9.72 -7.80 3.00
N THR A 23 10.66 -8.56 3.54
CA THR A 23 11.75 -8.09 4.41
C THR A 23 13.14 -8.13 3.77
N ALA A 24 13.25 -8.67 2.54
CA ALA A 24 14.47 -8.71 1.75
C ALA A 24 14.23 -8.18 0.32
N CYS A 25 15.30 -7.74 -0.35
CA CYS A 25 15.26 -7.27 -1.74
C CYS A 25 15.65 -8.39 -2.72
N TYR A 26 15.11 -8.33 -3.94
CA TYR A 26 15.34 -9.33 -4.97
C TYR A 26 15.69 -8.70 -6.33
N ASP A 27 16.39 -9.45 -7.17
CA ASP A 27 16.67 -9.11 -8.58
C ASP A 27 15.53 -9.56 -9.52
N ASP A 28 15.71 -9.37 -10.84
CA ASP A 28 14.73 -9.76 -11.86
C ASP A 28 14.70 -11.27 -12.17
N GLU A 29 15.62 -12.04 -11.62
CA GLU A 29 15.64 -13.51 -11.66
C GLU A 29 15.01 -14.13 -10.39
N GLY A 30 14.72 -13.30 -9.38
CA GLY A 30 14.12 -13.70 -8.11
C GLY A 30 15.14 -14.16 -7.06
N ASN A 31 16.42 -13.86 -7.23
CA ASN A 31 17.43 -14.11 -6.20
C ASN A 31 17.41 -13.01 -5.14
N GLU A 32 17.60 -13.38 -3.87
CA GLU A 32 17.75 -12.42 -2.77
C GLU A 32 19.08 -11.65 -2.91
N MET A 33 19.03 -10.35 -2.65
CA MET A 33 20.18 -9.43 -2.71
C MET A 33 20.15 -8.41 -1.59
N GLU A 34 21.30 -7.77 -1.34
CA GLU A 34 21.36 -6.57 -0.50
C GLU A 34 20.46 -5.48 -1.08
N CYS A 35 19.75 -4.75 -0.21
CA CYS A 35 18.84 -3.72 -0.68
C CYS A 35 19.61 -2.54 -1.31
N PRO A 36 19.28 -2.16 -2.55
CA PRO A 36 20.04 -1.17 -3.30
C PRO A 36 19.87 0.25 -2.74
N GLU A 37 20.79 1.17 -3.05
CA GLU A 37 20.68 2.57 -2.64
C GLU A 37 19.66 3.35 -3.49
N SER A 38 19.24 4.53 -3.00
CA SER A 38 18.30 5.39 -3.72
C SER A 38 18.82 5.79 -5.10
N GLY A 39 18.06 5.46 -6.14
CA GLY A 39 18.40 5.74 -7.53
C GLY A 39 19.09 4.59 -8.27
N GLU A 40 19.45 3.52 -7.57
CA GLU A 40 19.97 2.29 -8.20
C GLU A 40 18.85 1.43 -8.78
N THR A 41 19.21 0.48 -9.64
CA THR A 41 18.27 -0.53 -10.15
C THR A 41 17.72 -1.36 -8.99
N PHE A 42 16.44 -1.73 -9.09
CA PHE A 42 15.70 -2.47 -8.06
C PHE A 42 15.46 -1.72 -6.74
N TYR A 43 15.83 -0.43 -6.66
CA TYR A 43 15.42 0.45 -5.57
C TYR A 43 13.90 0.69 -5.59
N GLY A 44 13.31 0.72 -4.41
CA GLY A 44 11.89 0.95 -4.21
C GLY A 44 11.12 -0.31 -3.80
N GLN A 45 11.80 -1.40 -3.47
CA GLN A 45 11.17 -2.62 -2.94
C GLN A 45 10.64 -2.39 -1.52
N ASN A 46 9.64 -3.17 -1.12
CA ASN A 46 8.96 -2.97 0.16
C ASN A 46 9.91 -3.13 1.35
N ALA A 47 10.88 -4.05 1.26
CA ALA A 47 11.92 -4.24 2.29
C ALA A 47 12.74 -2.97 2.63
N GLN A 48 12.71 -1.96 1.76
CA GLN A 48 13.43 -0.69 1.95
C GLN A 48 12.62 0.36 2.71
N PHE A 49 11.35 0.10 2.99
CA PHE A 49 10.46 1.05 3.64
C PHE A 49 9.82 0.43 4.86
N THR A 50 9.73 1.21 5.94
CA THR A 50 8.93 0.82 7.11
C THR A 50 7.46 1.10 6.80
N GLY A 51 6.66 0.05 6.64
CA GLY A 51 5.23 0.12 6.39
C GLY A 51 4.37 -0.08 7.65
N ASN A 52 3.05 -0.08 7.44
CA ASN A 52 2.10 -0.51 8.46
C ASN A 52 2.04 -2.04 8.47
N LEU A 53 2.55 -2.68 9.52
CA LEU A 53 2.47 -4.14 9.66
C LEU A 53 1.01 -4.61 9.59
N PHE A 54 0.82 -5.78 8.99
CA PHE A 54 -0.49 -6.42 8.86
C PHE A 54 -1.16 -6.62 10.22
N SER A 55 -2.44 -6.24 10.31
CA SER A 55 -3.29 -6.44 11.48
C SER A 55 -4.69 -6.83 11.02
N TYR A 56 -5.06 -8.09 11.24
CA TYR A 56 -6.31 -8.68 10.78
C TYR A 56 -7.10 -9.32 11.92
N THR A 57 -8.42 -9.12 11.89
CA THR A 57 -9.38 -9.72 12.82
C THR A 57 -10.36 -10.60 12.05
N ASP A 58 -10.43 -11.89 12.37
CA ASP A 58 -11.53 -12.77 11.91
C ASP A 58 -12.79 -12.45 12.72
N ASN A 59 -13.88 -12.09 12.03
CA ASN A 59 -15.14 -11.71 12.67
C ASN A 59 -16.02 -12.93 13.02
N GLY A 60 -15.67 -14.13 12.56
CA GLY A 60 -16.43 -15.36 12.81
C GLY A 60 -17.73 -15.50 12.03
N ASP A 61 -18.01 -14.57 11.11
CA ASP A 61 -19.21 -14.54 10.27
C ASP A 61 -18.90 -14.71 8.77
N ARG A 62 -17.71 -15.25 8.47
CA ARG A 62 -17.11 -15.39 7.13
C ARG A 62 -16.57 -14.08 6.54
N THR A 63 -16.32 -13.08 7.38
CA THR A 63 -15.59 -11.87 6.99
C THR A 63 -14.35 -11.67 7.85
N VAL A 64 -13.38 -10.92 7.30
CA VAL A 64 -12.17 -10.49 8.01
C VAL A 64 -12.05 -8.98 7.91
N THR A 65 -11.71 -8.35 9.03
CA THR A 65 -11.41 -6.91 9.12
C THR A 65 -9.91 -6.68 8.99
N ASP A 66 -9.51 -5.78 8.10
CA ASP A 66 -8.17 -5.19 8.06
C ASP A 66 -8.15 -3.93 8.91
N GLU A 67 -7.49 -4.00 10.07
CA GLU A 67 -7.41 -2.89 11.03
C GLU A 67 -6.55 -1.73 10.53
N VAL A 68 -5.69 -1.95 9.51
CA VAL A 68 -4.83 -0.92 8.92
C VAL A 68 -5.62 -0.04 7.95
N THR A 69 -6.46 -0.67 7.13
CA THR A 69 -7.24 0.03 6.09
C THR A 69 -8.67 0.34 6.51
N GLY A 70 -9.20 -0.36 7.51
CA GLY A 70 -10.61 -0.33 7.91
C GLY A 70 -11.54 -1.04 6.92
N LEU A 71 -10.99 -1.77 5.94
CA LEU A 71 -11.76 -2.53 4.97
C LEU A 71 -12.10 -3.92 5.51
N MET A 72 -13.17 -4.50 4.99
CA MET A 72 -13.65 -5.84 5.32
C MET A 72 -13.80 -6.65 4.05
N TRP A 73 -13.42 -7.93 4.10
CA TRP A 73 -13.49 -8.87 2.98
C TRP A 73 -14.12 -10.19 3.38
#